data_AF-A0A445EBZ6-F1
#
_entry.id   AF-A0A445EBZ6-F1
#
_cell.length_a   1.000
_cell.length_b   1.000
_cell.length_c   1.000
_cell.angle_alpha   90.00
_cell.angle_beta   90.00
_cell.angle_gamma   90.00
#
_symmetry.space_group_name_H-M   'P 1'
#
loop_
_entity.id
_entity.type
_entity.pdbx_description
1 polymer ?
#
loop_
_entity_poly.entity_id
_entity_poly.type
_entity_poly.pdbx_seq_one_letter_code
_entity_poly.pdbx_strand_id
1 'polypeptide(L)'
;MTKWKNEVGPKIDKILMEHVARSEFLKAVRYGDHNVMVRGSNVDVCVNLIHKECTCLEWQMTGIPCPYACDAIKLLHGNIYTYIEEYYLKSSQQKIYASSMIPIETRDMPDVNNLTLTDWVNNIFICHLQQLVLQEDHARSAKSHNFKICVFTNVADVIRVVIVFLNVEILIQKEYEFF
;
A
#
# COMPACT_ATOMS: atom_id res chain seq x y z
N MET A 1 -19.67 -12.54 8.14
CA MET A 1 -18.90 -11.51 7.40
C MET A 1 -19.86 -10.47 6.88
N THR A 2 -19.70 -9.19 7.24
CA THR A 2 -20.54 -8.11 6.70
C THR A 2 -20.33 -8.00 5.19
N LYS A 3 -21.44 -7.98 4.44
CA LYS A 3 -21.41 -7.90 2.97
C LYS A 3 -20.88 -6.53 2.58
N TRP A 4 -19.76 -6.48 1.86
CA TRP A 4 -19.21 -5.23 1.34
C TRP A 4 -20.24 -4.57 0.42
N LYS A 5 -20.51 -3.27 0.65
CA LYS A 5 -21.50 -2.50 -0.11
C LYS A 5 -20.92 -2.03 -1.46
N ASN A 6 -19.64 -1.66 -1.46
CA ASN A 6 -18.93 -1.09 -2.60
C ASN A 6 -17.84 -2.06 -3.11
N GLU A 7 -17.11 -1.63 -4.13
CA GLU A 7 -16.03 -2.38 -4.76
C GLU A 7 -14.81 -2.57 -3.84
N VAL A 8 -14.73 -1.84 -2.72
CA VAL A 8 -13.64 -1.90 -1.74
C VAL A 8 -14.17 -2.22 -0.34
N GLY A 9 -13.25 -2.58 0.56
CA GLY A 9 -13.55 -2.86 1.96
C GLY A 9 -13.95 -1.60 2.75
N PRO A 10 -14.64 -1.74 3.90
CA PRO A 10 -15.21 -0.62 4.65
C PRO A 10 -14.17 0.39 5.14
N LYS A 11 -12.94 -0.05 5.45
CA LYS A 11 -11.85 0.86 5.87
C LYS A 11 -11.40 1.77 4.73
N ILE A 12 -11.20 1.20 3.54
CA ILE A 12 -10.79 1.95 2.35
C ILE A 12 -11.92 2.87 1.90
N ASP A 13 -13.16 2.37 1.91
CA ASP A 13 -14.34 3.16 1.58
C ASP A 13 -14.47 4.39 2.50
N LYS A 14 -14.24 4.22 3.81
CA LYS A 14 -14.26 5.34 4.77
C LYS A 14 -13.19 6.40 4.45
N ILE A 15 -11.95 5.99 4.19
CA ILE A 15 -10.86 6.91 3.82
C ILE A 15 -11.21 7.65 2.54
N LEU A 16 -11.71 6.93 1.55
CA LEU A 16 -12.09 7.51 0.26
C LEU A 16 -13.20 8.56 0.41
N MET A 17 -14.24 8.26 1.20
CA MET A 17 -15.32 9.22 1.46
C MET A 17 -14.84 10.45 2.22
N GLU A 18 -13.87 10.31 3.13
CA GLU A 18 -13.22 11.45 3.78
C GLU A 18 -12.46 12.33 2.76
N HIS A 19 -11.75 11.71 1.82
CA HIS A 19 -11.05 12.44 0.77
C HIS A 19 -12.01 13.18 -0.15
N VAL A 20 -13.15 12.55 -0.51
CA VAL A 20 -14.23 13.18 -1.28
C VAL A 20 -14.83 14.37 -0.52
N ALA A 21 -15.11 14.24 0.77
CA ALA A 21 -15.63 15.35 1.56
C ALA A 21 -14.64 16.53 1.62
N ARG A 22 -13.34 16.23 1.79
CA ARG A 22 -12.29 17.26 1.77
C ARG A 22 -12.11 17.89 0.39
N SER A 23 -12.39 17.15 -0.68
CA SER A 23 -12.25 17.65 -2.05
C SER A 23 -13.29 18.71 -2.39
N GLU A 24 -14.41 18.79 -1.67
CA GLU A 24 -15.47 19.79 -1.92
C GLU A 24 -15.00 21.24 -1.74
N PHE A 25 -13.92 21.46 -0.99
CA PHE A 25 -13.33 22.78 -0.77
C PHE A 25 -12.24 23.13 -1.79
N LEU A 26 -11.98 22.25 -2.75
CA LEU A 26 -10.96 22.44 -3.78
C LEU A 26 -11.59 22.90 -5.11
N LYS A 27 -10.75 23.38 -6.03
CA LYS A 27 -11.20 23.79 -7.36
C LYS A 27 -10.28 23.28 -8.47
N ALA A 28 -10.70 22.18 -9.09
CA ALA A 28 -10.07 21.59 -10.25
C ALA A 28 -10.33 22.40 -11.53
N VAL A 29 -9.28 22.54 -12.34
CA VAL A 29 -9.27 23.18 -13.65
C VAL A 29 -8.48 22.30 -14.62
N ARG A 30 -9.02 22.07 -15.81
CA ARG A 30 -8.31 21.29 -16.85
C ARG A 30 -7.01 21.98 -17.24
N TYR A 31 -5.91 21.23 -17.30
CA TYR A 31 -4.58 21.75 -17.60
C TYR A 31 -3.88 20.85 -18.63
N GLY A 32 -4.11 21.11 -19.92
CA GLY A 32 -3.68 20.20 -20.99
C GLY A 32 -4.50 18.92 -21.05
N ASP A 33 -4.03 17.93 -21.82
CA ASP A 33 -4.87 16.79 -22.22
C ASP A 33 -5.24 15.88 -21.05
N HIS A 34 -4.30 15.58 -20.16
CA HIS A 34 -4.46 14.56 -19.10
C HIS A 34 -4.09 15.03 -17.70
N ASN A 35 -3.68 16.30 -17.57
CA ASN A 35 -3.38 16.89 -16.28
C ASN A 35 -4.52 17.82 -15.86
N VAL A 36 -4.78 17.82 -14.55
CA VAL A 36 -5.75 18.69 -13.91
C VAL A 36 -5.01 19.47 -12.84
N MET A 37 -5.11 20.78 -12.90
CA MET A 37 -4.60 21.65 -11.84
C MET A 37 -5.71 21.86 -10.82
N VAL A 38 -5.45 21.50 -9.57
CA VAL A 38 -6.39 21.64 -8.47
C VAL A 38 -5.89 22.74 -7.55
N ARG A 39 -6.68 23.82 -7.45
CA ARG A 39 -6.34 24.95 -6.59
C ARG A 39 -6.66 24.61 -5.14
N GLY A 40 -5.62 24.51 -4.33
CA GLY A 40 -5.72 24.41 -2.88
C GLY A 40 -5.67 25.78 -2.22
N SER A 41 -5.86 25.84 -0.90
CA SER A 41 -5.80 27.09 -0.14
C SER A 41 -4.39 27.72 -0.13
N ASN A 42 -3.35 26.88 -0.17
CA ASN A 42 -1.96 27.32 -0.01
C ASN A 42 -1.08 26.99 -1.22
N VAL A 43 -1.38 25.90 -1.93
CA VAL A 43 -0.56 25.38 -3.03
C VAL A 43 -1.48 24.79 -4.10
N ASP A 44 -1.14 25.08 -5.36
CA ASP A 44 -1.77 24.43 -6.51
C ASP A 44 -1.11 23.06 -6.74
N VAL A 45 -1.94 22.04 -6.93
CA VAL A 45 -1.52 20.65 -7.08
C VAL A 45 -1.85 20.18 -8.50
N CYS A 46 -0.93 19.47 -9.12
CA CYS A 46 -1.14 18.86 -10.43
C CYS A 46 -1.51 17.38 -10.25
N VAL A 47 -2.57 16.95 -10.92
CA VAL A 47 -3.06 15.56 -10.91
C VAL A 47 -3.01 15.03 -12.34
N ASN A 48 -2.37 13.88 -12.54
CA ASN A 48 -2.43 13.12 -13.77
C ASN A 48 -3.29 11.88 -13.57
N LEU A 49 -4.45 11.84 -14.24
CA LEU A 49 -5.42 10.76 -14.05
C LEU A 49 -5.08 9.48 -14.82
N ILE A 50 -4.25 9.56 -15.86
CA ILE A 50 -3.81 8.38 -16.61
C ILE A 50 -2.78 7.60 -15.80
N HIS A 51 -1.78 8.32 -15.27
CA HIS A 51 -0.71 7.71 -14.49
C HIS A 51 -1.08 7.51 -13.02
N LYS A 52 -2.26 7.97 -12.58
CA LYS A 52 -2.70 7.97 -11.18
C LYS A 52 -1.72 8.69 -10.25
N GLU A 53 -1.21 9.82 -10.72
CA GLU A 53 -0.20 10.60 -10.02
C GLU A 53 -0.76 11.92 -9.50
N CYS A 54 -0.30 12.31 -8.33
CA CYS A 54 -0.58 13.61 -7.75
C CYS A 54 0.71 14.23 -7.23
N THR A 55 0.94 15.53 -7.45
CA THR A 55 2.13 16.20 -6.90
C THR A 55 2.12 16.29 -5.37
N CYS A 56 1.01 15.97 -4.71
CA CYS A 56 0.95 15.82 -3.25
C CYS A 56 1.52 14.46 -2.76
N LEU A 57 1.85 13.53 -3.66
CA LEU A 57 2.46 12.20 -3.42
C LEU A 57 1.61 11.18 -2.65
N GLU A 58 0.55 11.62 -1.96
CA GLU A 58 -0.32 10.75 -1.16
C GLU A 58 -0.93 9.61 -1.97
N TRP A 59 -1.33 9.86 -3.22
CA TRP A 59 -1.95 8.83 -4.07
C TRP A 59 -0.92 7.75 -4.42
N GLN A 60 0.30 8.12 -4.78
CA GLN A 60 1.37 7.18 -5.12
C GLN A 60 1.80 6.34 -3.92
N MET A 61 1.78 6.92 -2.72
CA MET A 61 2.13 6.19 -1.49
C MET A 61 1.02 5.22 -1.08
N THR A 62 -0.22 5.68 -1.07
CA THR A 62 -1.35 4.92 -0.50
C THR A 62 -2.06 4.04 -1.51
N GLY A 63 -1.93 4.31 -2.81
CA GLY A 63 -2.75 3.69 -3.86
C GLY A 63 -4.23 4.12 -3.82
N ILE A 64 -4.57 5.14 -3.04
CA ILE A 64 -5.93 5.67 -2.87
C ILE A 64 -5.94 7.12 -3.39
N PRO A 65 -6.93 7.52 -4.22
CA PRO A 65 -7.04 8.90 -4.65
C PRO A 65 -7.06 9.87 -3.46
N CYS A 66 -6.10 10.79 -3.42
CA CYS A 66 -6.04 11.89 -2.45
C CYS A 66 -7.20 12.91 -2.68
N PRO A 67 -7.44 13.87 -1.77
CA PRO A 67 -8.50 14.87 -1.96
C PRO A 67 -8.39 15.66 -3.28
N TYR A 68 -7.18 16.00 -3.72
CA TYR A 68 -6.97 16.68 -5.01
C TYR A 68 -7.36 15.78 -6.19
N ALA A 69 -6.97 14.51 -6.13
CA ALA A 69 -7.35 13.54 -7.14
C ALA A 69 -8.86 13.31 -7.20
N CYS A 70 -9.54 13.28 -6.05
CA CYS A 70 -10.99 13.17 -5.98
C CYS A 70 -11.69 14.32 -6.74
N ASP A 71 -11.23 15.56 -6.55
CA ASP A 71 -11.81 16.72 -7.25
C ASP A 71 -11.52 16.68 -8.77
N ALA A 72 -10.31 16.25 -9.15
CA ALA A 72 -9.95 16.05 -10.56
C ALA A 72 -10.79 14.96 -11.24
N ILE A 73 -11.02 13.83 -10.56
CA ILE A 73 -11.88 12.74 -11.04
C ILE A 73 -13.32 13.24 -11.19
N LYS A 74 -13.82 14.00 -10.21
CA LYS A 74 -15.15 14.61 -10.24
C LYS A 74 -15.32 15.55 -11.44
N LEU A 75 -14.32 16.40 -11.72
CA LEU A 75 -14.32 17.31 -12.87
C LEU A 75 -14.45 16.57 -14.22
N LEU A 76 -13.88 15.35 -14.32
CA LEU A 76 -13.97 14.52 -15.52
C LEU A 76 -15.13 13.51 -15.48
N HIS A 77 -16.01 13.59 -14.47
CA HIS A 77 -17.11 12.65 -14.26
C HIS A 77 -16.66 11.18 -14.20
N GLY A 78 -15.45 10.94 -13.68
CA GLY A 78 -14.92 9.59 -13.51
C GLY A 78 -15.54 8.88 -12.30
N ASN A 79 -15.59 7.55 -12.37
CA ASN A 79 -15.91 6.73 -11.20
C ASN A 79 -14.68 6.63 -10.31
N ILE A 80 -14.76 7.15 -9.08
CA ILE A 80 -13.61 7.17 -8.16
C ILE A 80 -13.03 5.77 -7.85
N TYR A 81 -13.85 4.71 -7.86
CA TYR A 81 -13.39 3.36 -7.56
C TYR A 81 -12.46 2.79 -8.63
N THR A 82 -12.53 3.26 -9.89
CA THR A 82 -11.63 2.81 -10.98
C THR A 82 -10.20 3.33 -10.83
N TYR A 83 -10.01 4.31 -9.96
CA TYR A 83 -8.73 4.98 -9.71
C TYR A 83 -8.01 4.43 -8.47
N ILE A 84 -8.65 3.53 -7.72
CA ILE A 84 -8.04 2.83 -6.59
C ILE A 84 -7.12 1.73 -7.12
N GLU A 85 -6.05 1.44 -6.37
CA GLU A 85 -5.19 0.31 -6.69
C GLU A 85 -5.89 -1.04 -6.59
N GLU A 86 -5.57 -1.94 -7.53
CA GLU A 86 -6.30 -3.18 -7.75
C GLU A 86 -6.31 -4.08 -6.51
N TYR A 87 -5.24 -4.06 -5.71
CA TYR A 87 -5.13 -4.90 -4.52
C TYR A 87 -6.12 -4.51 -3.42
N TYR A 88 -6.72 -3.30 -3.42
CA TYR A 88 -7.80 -2.95 -2.49
C TYR A 88 -9.18 -3.40 -2.96
N LEU A 89 -9.33 -3.75 -4.23
CA LEU A 89 -10.61 -4.16 -4.79
C LEU A 89 -11.06 -5.51 -4.21
N LYS A 90 -12.36 -5.63 -4.00
CA LYS A 90 -13.04 -6.82 -3.51
C LYS A 90 -12.71 -8.05 -4.32
N SER A 91 -12.70 -7.92 -5.65
CA SER A 91 -12.35 -9.00 -6.58
C SER A 91 -10.96 -9.56 -6.28
N SER A 92 -9.97 -8.70 -6.10
CA SER A 92 -8.59 -9.05 -5.79
C SER A 92 -8.46 -9.66 -4.40
N GLN A 93 -9.07 -9.03 -3.39
CA GLN A 93 -9.10 -9.53 -2.02
C GLN A 93 -9.74 -10.92 -1.93
N GLN A 94 -10.85 -11.15 -2.65
CA GLN A 94 -11.48 -12.45 -2.74
C GLN A 94 -10.57 -13.50 -3.38
N LYS A 95 -9.82 -13.15 -4.44
CA LYS A 95 -8.84 -14.07 -5.04
C LYS A 95 -7.68 -14.39 -4.09
N ILE A 96 -7.18 -13.38 -3.38
CA ILE A 96 -6.09 -13.52 -2.40
C ILE A 96 -6.50 -14.49 -1.28
N TYR A 97 -7.70 -14.29 -0.71
CA TYR A 97 -8.19 -15.09 0.42
C TYR A 97 -8.97 -16.35 0.04
N ALA A 98 -9.32 -16.55 -1.23
CA ALA A 98 -9.88 -17.83 -1.70
C ALA A 98 -8.84 -18.95 -1.62
N SER A 99 -7.57 -18.59 -1.70
CA SER A 99 -6.46 -19.52 -1.44
C SER A 99 -6.41 -19.80 0.05
N SER A 100 -6.46 -21.07 0.45
CA SER A 100 -6.30 -21.44 1.86
C SER A 100 -4.96 -20.92 2.36
N MET A 101 -4.97 -19.94 3.26
CA MET A 101 -3.78 -19.59 4.02
C MET A 101 -3.41 -20.82 4.85
N ILE A 102 -2.24 -21.40 4.59
CA ILE A 102 -1.72 -22.49 5.42
C ILE A 102 -1.40 -21.87 6.78
N PRO A 103 -2.03 -22.30 7.88
CA PRO A 103 -1.66 -21.83 9.21
C PRO A 103 -0.18 -22.15 9.42
N ILE A 104 0.60 -21.15 9.81
CA ILE A 104 1.97 -21.39 10.25
C ILE A 104 1.86 -22.10 11.60
N GLU A 105 2.41 -23.30 11.70
CA GLU A 105 2.48 -24.02 12.97
C GLU A 105 3.27 -23.17 13.97
N THR A 106 2.63 -22.75 15.06
CA THR A 106 3.24 -21.91 16.10
C THR A 106 4.12 -22.72 17.05
N ARG A 107 4.62 -23.89 16.62
CA ARG A 107 5.33 -24.85 17.47
C ARG A 107 6.59 -24.25 18.09
N ASP A 108 7.26 -23.39 17.34
CA ASP A 108 8.49 -22.69 17.75
C ASP A 108 8.24 -21.22 18.09
N MET A 109 6.99 -20.78 18.19
CA MET A 109 6.68 -19.41 18.61
C MET A 109 6.96 -19.30 20.12
N PRO A 110 7.92 -18.48 20.55
CA PRO A 110 8.23 -18.36 21.98
C PRO A 110 7.01 -17.82 22.72
N ASP A 111 6.72 -18.38 23.88
CA ASP A 111 5.63 -17.91 24.73
C ASP A 111 5.95 -16.47 25.14
N VAL A 112 5.08 -15.55 24.72
CA VAL A 112 5.21 -14.11 24.94
C VAL A 112 5.34 -13.78 26.44
N ASN A 113 4.73 -14.60 27.30
CA ASN A 113 4.78 -14.43 28.75
C ASN A 113 6.10 -14.91 29.37
N ASN A 114 6.90 -15.65 28.62
CA ASN A 114 8.19 -16.21 29.03
C ASN A 114 9.37 -15.65 28.23
N LEU A 115 9.16 -14.58 27.45
CA LEU A 115 10.22 -13.91 26.71
C LEU A 115 11.20 -13.23 27.66
N THR A 116 12.47 -13.57 27.54
CA THR A 116 13.56 -12.92 28.28
C THR A 116 14.17 -11.77 27.47
N LEU A 117 14.79 -10.80 28.14
CA LEU A 117 15.50 -9.67 27.49
C LEU A 117 16.57 -10.15 26.48
N THR A 118 17.15 -11.34 26.70
CA THR A 118 18.10 -11.99 25.80
C THR A 118 17.46 -12.50 24.50
N ASP A 119 16.18 -12.87 24.52
CA ASP A 119 15.45 -13.30 23.32
C ASP A 119 15.20 -12.13 22.36
N TRP A 120 15.04 -10.91 22.89
CA TRP A 120 14.90 -9.70 22.06
C TRP A 120 16.19 -9.36 21.32
N VAL A 121 17.33 -9.40 22.01
CA VAL A 121 18.64 -9.06 21.43
C VAL A 121 19.03 -10.05 20.32
N ASN A 122 18.76 -11.35 20.54
CA ASN A 122 19.04 -12.39 19.54
C ASN A 122 18.11 -12.29 18.31
N ASN A 123 16.82 -11.96 18.50
CA ASN A 123 15.87 -11.82 17.40
C ASN A 123 16.10 -10.56 16.55
N ILE A 124 16.56 -9.45 17.15
CA ILE A 124 16.94 -8.23 16.43
C ILE A 124 18.18 -8.48 15.54
N PHE A 125 19.17 -9.23 16.04
CA PHE A 125 20.39 -9.51 15.30
C PHE A 125 20.15 -10.45 14.10
N ILE A 126 19.27 -11.44 14.24
CA ILE A 126 18.89 -12.35 13.14
C ILE A 126 18.04 -11.61 12.07
N CYS A 127 17.12 -10.72 12.47
CA CYS A 127 16.36 -9.91 11.51
C CYS A 127 17.24 -8.97 10.71
N HIS A 128 18.23 -8.32 11.34
CA HIS A 128 19.18 -7.45 10.64
C HIS A 128 20.08 -8.24 9.69
N LEU A 129 20.53 -9.44 10.07
CA LEU A 129 21.32 -10.32 9.19
C LEU A 129 20.50 -10.83 7.99
N GLN A 130 19.22 -11.16 8.18
CA GLN A 130 18.34 -11.55 7.06
C GLN A 130 18.08 -10.38 6.09
N GLN A 131 17.92 -9.16 6.59
CA GLN A 131 17.78 -7.97 5.74
C GLN A 131 19.06 -7.67 4.95
N LEU A 132 20.24 -7.85 5.55
CA LEU A 132 21.55 -7.66 4.88
C LEU A 132 21.80 -8.70 3.79
N VAL A 133 21.47 -9.98 4.02
CA VAL A 133 21.61 -11.05 3.02
C VAL A 133 20.70 -10.81 1.80
N LEU A 134 19.46 -10.33 2.02
CA LEU A 134 18.55 -9.96 0.93
C LEU A 134 19.03 -8.76 0.10
N GLN A 135 19.74 -7.82 0.72
CA GLN A 135 20.33 -6.67 0.02
C GLN A 135 21.56 -7.07 -0.82
N GLU A 136 22.41 -7.96 -0.32
CA GLU A 136 23.57 -8.46 -1.06
C GLU A 136 23.16 -9.30 -2.29
N ASP A 137 22.09 -10.08 -2.19
CA ASP A 137 21.55 -10.87 -3.30
C ASP A 137 20.93 -10.00 -4.40
N HIS A 138 20.25 -8.90 -4.03
CA HIS A 138 19.77 -7.90 -4.99
C HIS A 138 20.91 -7.21 -5.76
N ALA A 139 22.03 -6.92 -5.09
CA ALA A 139 23.20 -6.30 -5.71
C ALA A 139 23.99 -7.26 -6.63
N ARG A 140 23.98 -8.56 -6.31
CA ARG A 140 24.69 -9.60 -7.07
C ARG A 140 23.90 -10.10 -8.28
N SER A 141 22.56 -10.09 -8.20
CA SER A 141 21.63 -10.44 -9.29
C SER A 141 21.74 -9.50 -10.51
N ALA A 142 22.17 -8.24 -10.31
CA ALA A 142 22.31 -7.26 -11.38
C ALA A 142 23.49 -7.52 -12.36
N LYS A 143 24.28 -8.59 -12.22
CA LYS A 143 25.56 -8.76 -12.96
C LYS A 143 25.85 -10.12 -13.63
N SER A 144 24.94 -11.10 -13.71
CA SER A 144 25.31 -12.41 -14.27
C SER A 144 24.20 -13.11 -15.06
N HIS A 145 24.44 -13.36 -16.35
CA HIS A 145 23.64 -14.25 -17.19
C HIS A 145 24.03 -15.71 -16.91
N ASN A 146 23.03 -16.53 -16.54
CA ASN A 146 23.06 -18.00 -16.35
C ASN A 146 23.59 -18.53 -14.99
N PHE A 147 22.72 -18.72 -14.00
CA PHE A 147 22.27 -20.05 -13.52
C PHE A 147 21.26 -19.96 -12.35
N LYS A 148 20.46 -21.02 -12.21
CA LYS A 148 19.31 -21.25 -11.31
C LYS A 148 19.60 -21.10 -9.81
N ILE A 149 18.72 -20.38 -9.11
CA ILE A 149 18.26 -20.69 -7.75
C ILE A 149 16.72 -20.74 -7.81
N CYS A 150 16.13 -21.90 -7.55
CA CYS A 150 14.74 -22.02 -7.11
C CYS A 150 14.77 -21.96 -5.57
N VAL A 151 13.88 -21.30 -4.84
CA VAL A 151 12.41 -21.29 -4.98
C VAL A 151 11.84 -19.97 -4.44
N PHE A 152 11.31 -19.12 -5.32
CA PHE A 152 10.03 -18.43 -5.10
C PHE A 152 9.29 -18.59 -6.41
N THR A 153 8.21 -19.38 -6.43
CA THR A 153 7.60 -19.90 -7.66
C THR A 153 6.77 -18.88 -8.43
N ASN A 154 6.71 -17.61 -8.02
CA ASN A 154 6.00 -16.60 -8.79
C ASN A 154 6.48 -15.16 -8.52
N VAL A 155 6.61 -14.36 -9.57
CA VAL A 155 6.90 -12.91 -9.54
C VAL A 155 5.82 -12.14 -8.74
N ALA A 156 4.62 -12.72 -8.60
CA ALA A 156 3.53 -12.19 -7.79
C ALA A 156 3.82 -12.16 -6.27
N ASP A 157 4.72 -13.00 -5.76
CA ASP A 157 4.99 -13.09 -4.31
C ASP A 157 6.07 -12.09 -3.85
N VAL A 158 6.95 -11.64 -4.77
CA VAL A 158 7.92 -10.57 -4.50
C VAL A 158 7.21 -9.22 -4.33
N ILE A 159 6.15 -8.99 -5.11
CA ILE A 159 5.33 -7.77 -5.04
C ILE A 159 4.55 -7.70 -3.71
N ARG A 160 4.17 -8.85 -3.13
CA ARG A 160 3.44 -8.92 -1.85
C ARG A 160 4.26 -8.48 -0.64
N VAL A 161 5.57 -8.72 -0.64
CA VAL A 161 6.43 -8.35 0.49
C VAL A 161 6.85 -6.88 0.41
N VAL A 162 7.14 -6.36 -0.78
CA VAL A 162 7.57 -4.96 -0.96
C VAL A 162 6.43 -3.96 -0.67
N ILE A 163 5.18 -4.29 -1.02
CA ILE A 163 4.02 -3.42 -0.73
C ILE A 163 3.68 -3.42 0.78
N VAL A 164 3.92 -4.52 1.49
CA VAL A 164 3.70 -4.57 2.94
C VAL A 164 4.81 -3.84 3.70
N PHE A 165 6.07 -3.92 3.29
CA PHE A 165 7.18 -3.29 4.02
C PHE A 165 7.26 -1.76 3.86
N LEU A 166 6.93 -1.20 2.69
CA LEU A 166 7.02 0.26 2.50
C LEU A 166 5.80 1.05 3.02
N ASN A 167 4.66 0.40 3.28
CA ASN A 167 3.44 1.06 3.76
C ASN A 167 3.11 0.79 5.25
N VAL A 168 3.87 -0.06 5.94
CA VAL A 168 3.62 -0.37 7.36
C VAL A 168 4.44 0.49 8.32
N GLU A 169 5.62 1.00 7.94
CA GLU A 169 6.42 1.88 8.83
C GLU A 169 5.77 3.23 9.15
N ILE A 170 4.88 3.75 8.28
CA ILE A 170 4.16 5.02 8.55
C ILE A 170 2.90 4.80 9.41
N LEU A 171 2.35 3.58 9.44
CA LEU A 171 1.12 3.28 10.20
C LEU A 171 1.39 2.75 11.60
N ILE A 172 2.55 2.14 11.89
CA ILE A 172 2.87 1.63 13.22
C ILE A 172 3.24 2.74 14.23
N GLN A 173 3.70 3.92 13.77
CA GLN A 173 3.98 5.03 14.70
C GLN A 173 2.74 5.72 15.29
N LYS A 174 1.51 5.43 14.81
CA LYS A 174 0.28 6.05 15.35
C LYS A 174 -0.60 5.14 16.19
N GLU A 175 -0.30 3.84 16.31
CA GLU A 175 -1.09 2.91 17.14
C GLU A 175 -0.61 2.81 18.61
N TYR A 176 0.38 3.60 19.04
CA TYR A 176 0.89 3.61 20.42
C TYR A 176 0.38 4.75 21.32
N GLU A 177 -0.48 5.65 20.85
CA GLU A 177 -0.99 6.77 21.68
C GLU A 177 -2.47 6.70 22.08
N PHE A 178 -3.22 5.65 21.74
CA PHE A 178 -4.63 5.57 22.12
C PHE A 178 -5.05 4.13 22.47
N PHE A 179 -4.68 3.72 23.68
CA PHE A 179 -5.60 2.96 24.53
C PHE A 179 -6.51 3.95 25.26
#